data_AF-A0A094GK04-F1
#
_entry.id   AF-A0A094GK04-F1
#
_cell.length_a   1.000
_cell.length_b   1.000
_cell.length_c   1.000
_cell.angle_alpha   90.00
_cell.angle_beta   90.00
_cell.angle_gamma   90.00
#
_symmetry.space_group_name_H-M   'P 1'
#
loop_
_entity.id
_entity.type
_entity.pdbx_description
1 polymer ?
#
loop_
_entity_poly.entity_id
_entity_poly.type
_entity_poly.pdbx_seq_one_letter_code
_entity_poly.pdbx_strand_id
1 'polypeptide(L)'
;MSSSSLSPPASLSSSPLSSPPPSPNVSNFISNPPPEELCFATTPERKYYKKDNWFAKRCLRPSEYWTSPRGLIVPRAGKERIKNEAASLQFILDETNIPVPKVYGAFELDGAFWLITEYIEGVDLALLPKEKQLPVLKELEGHLETLQSLKSNSVGGPTGIIVPPYRITHATKQDSWNLRPSPTKEYVFCHNDLSQHNVIVDPETLKIKAIIDWEYAGFYPGFFEGRFYTRPGPSDALEKYNEKSDTSKLLEFLESLHINS
;
A
#
# COMPACT_ATOMS: atom_id res chain seq x y z
N MET A 1 66.55 4.49 -35.12
CA MET A 1 65.34 5.13 -35.66
C MET A 1 64.35 4.02 -35.95
N SER A 2 63.43 3.78 -35.02
CA SER A 2 62.41 2.73 -35.11
C SER A 2 61.10 3.37 -34.65
N SER A 3 60.32 3.90 -35.58
CA SER A 3 59.03 4.55 -35.30
C SER A 3 57.91 3.53 -35.43
N SER A 4 57.38 3.08 -34.30
CA SER A 4 56.12 2.34 -34.20
C SER A 4 54.95 3.31 -34.34
N SER A 5 54.11 3.12 -35.36
CA SER A 5 52.85 3.85 -35.54
C SER A 5 51.76 3.23 -34.66
N LEU A 6 51.38 3.94 -33.60
CA LEU A 6 50.18 3.65 -32.81
C LEU A 6 48.96 4.35 -33.43
N SER A 7 47.94 3.59 -33.80
CA SER A 7 46.62 4.12 -34.20
C SER A 7 45.88 4.70 -32.98
N PRO A 8 45.04 5.74 -33.15
CA PRO A 8 44.31 6.35 -32.04
C PRO A 8 43.12 5.47 -31.58
N PRO A 9 42.66 5.59 -30.33
CA PRO A 9 41.51 4.84 -29.84
C PRO A 9 40.20 5.40 -30.41
N ALA A 10 39.26 4.49 -30.69
CA ALA A 10 37.93 4.80 -31.19
C ALA A 10 37.12 5.66 -30.20
N SER A 11 36.48 6.71 -30.72
CA SER A 11 35.56 7.56 -29.99
C SER A 11 34.31 6.79 -29.56
N LEU A 12 34.03 6.79 -28.25
CA LEU A 12 32.79 6.28 -27.66
C LEU A 12 31.60 7.11 -28.18
N SER A 13 30.78 6.47 -29.01
CA SER A 13 29.46 6.96 -29.44
C SER A 13 28.54 7.04 -28.22
N SER A 14 28.21 8.25 -27.78
CA SER A 14 27.18 8.50 -26.77
C SER A 14 25.81 8.13 -27.34
N SER A 15 25.19 7.08 -26.81
CA SER A 15 23.78 6.76 -27.04
C SER A 15 22.90 7.95 -26.65
N PRO A 16 21.85 8.30 -27.41
CA PRO A 16 20.96 9.38 -27.03
C PRO A 16 20.24 9.00 -25.72
N LEU A 17 20.29 9.90 -24.73
CA LEU A 17 19.48 9.81 -23.52
C LEU A 17 18.02 9.57 -23.94
N SER A 18 17.43 8.49 -23.46
CA SER A 18 15.97 8.31 -23.53
C SER A 18 15.34 9.49 -22.81
N SER A 19 14.51 10.26 -23.53
CA SER A 19 13.67 11.29 -22.95
C SER A 19 12.89 10.73 -21.76
N PRO A 20 12.71 11.51 -20.67
CA PRO A 20 11.91 11.07 -19.53
C PRO A 20 10.49 10.72 -20.02
N PRO A 21 9.82 9.75 -19.37
CA PRO A 21 8.44 9.41 -19.72
C PRO A 21 7.57 10.67 -19.62
N PRO A 22 6.55 10.80 -20.50
CA PRO A 22 5.66 11.95 -20.47
C PRO A 22 5.02 12.05 -19.08
N SER A 23 5.07 13.24 -18.50
CA SER A 23 4.39 13.54 -17.23
C SER A 23 2.91 13.16 -17.35
N PRO A 24 2.30 12.58 -16.30
CA PRO A 24 0.90 12.18 -16.33
C PRO A 24 0.02 13.36 -16.73
N ASN A 25 -0.94 13.09 -17.62
CA ASN A 25 -1.89 14.07 -18.13
C ASN A 25 -2.67 14.69 -16.95
N VAL A 26 -2.29 15.89 -16.53
CA VAL A 26 -2.81 16.60 -15.34
C VAL A 26 -4.30 16.98 -15.49
N SER A 27 -4.90 16.79 -16.66
CA SER A 27 -6.24 17.29 -17.00
C SER A 27 -7.40 16.62 -16.26
N ASN A 28 -7.18 15.49 -15.58
CA ASN A 28 -8.25 14.71 -14.93
C ASN A 28 -8.05 14.54 -13.41
N PHE A 29 -7.07 15.21 -12.80
CA PHE A 29 -6.86 15.08 -11.36
C PHE A 29 -7.94 15.84 -10.59
N ILE A 30 -8.68 15.14 -9.76
CA ILE A 30 -9.75 15.71 -8.94
C ILE A 30 -9.11 16.41 -7.75
N SER A 31 -9.32 17.71 -7.65
CA SER A 31 -8.88 18.54 -6.51
C SER A 31 -10.02 18.99 -5.60
N ASN A 32 -11.27 18.70 -5.98
CA ASN A 32 -12.46 19.05 -5.19
C ASN A 32 -13.00 17.81 -4.49
N PRO A 33 -13.43 17.93 -3.22
CA PRO A 33 -13.98 16.80 -2.49
C PRO A 33 -15.32 16.39 -3.11
N PRO A 34 -15.62 15.08 -3.12
CA PRO A 34 -16.97 14.60 -3.34
C PRO A 34 -18.00 15.29 -2.42
N PRO A 35 -19.22 15.56 -2.92
CA PRO A 35 -20.32 16.04 -2.08
C PRO A 35 -20.59 15.10 -0.89
N GLU A 36 -20.91 15.66 0.27
CA GLU A 36 -21.13 14.88 1.50
C GLU A 36 -22.35 13.94 1.38
N GLU A 37 -23.34 14.24 0.53
CA GLU A 37 -24.47 13.33 0.27
C GLU A 37 -24.08 12.00 -0.38
N LEU A 38 -22.87 11.91 -0.97
CA LEU A 38 -22.35 10.66 -1.53
C LEU A 38 -21.62 9.80 -0.48
N CYS A 39 -21.54 10.25 0.77
CA CYS A 39 -20.99 9.46 1.86
C CYS A 39 -21.92 8.30 2.19
N PHE A 40 -21.53 7.07 1.84
CA PHE A 40 -22.35 5.89 2.10
C PHE A 40 -21.99 5.18 3.41
N ALA A 41 -20.81 5.44 3.98
CA ALA A 41 -20.38 4.85 5.24
C ALA A 41 -19.46 5.78 6.03
N THR A 42 -19.60 5.77 7.36
CA THR A 42 -18.71 6.43 8.31
C THR A 42 -18.32 5.44 9.40
N THR A 43 -17.03 5.35 9.68
CA THR A 43 -16.47 4.58 10.79
C THR A 43 -15.85 5.53 11.81
N PRO A 44 -15.43 5.03 12.99
CA PRO A 44 -14.65 5.83 13.92
C PRO A 44 -13.34 6.39 13.32
N GLU A 45 -12.87 5.88 12.19
CA GLU A 45 -11.60 6.29 11.58
C GLU A 45 -11.76 7.19 10.35
N ARG A 46 -12.81 6.98 9.55
CA ARG A 46 -12.90 7.56 8.21
C ARG A 46 -14.31 7.58 7.63
N LYS A 47 -14.49 8.37 6.57
CA LYS A 47 -15.68 8.38 5.72
C LYS A 47 -15.38 7.77 4.36
N TYR A 48 -16.40 7.14 3.77
CA TYR A 48 -16.35 6.49 2.47
C TYR A 48 -17.42 7.01 1.54
N TYR A 49 -17.03 7.21 0.28
CA TYR A 49 -17.83 7.77 -0.78
C TYR A 49 -17.71 6.87 -2.01
N LYS A 50 -18.79 6.75 -2.77
CA LYS A 50 -18.79 6.00 -4.01
C LYS A 50 -19.82 6.61 -4.95
N LYS A 51 -19.44 6.78 -6.22
CA LYS A 51 -20.39 7.10 -7.29
C LYS A 51 -19.84 6.60 -8.61
N ASP A 52 -20.69 5.91 -9.37
CA ASP A 52 -20.39 5.38 -10.70
C ASP A 52 -19.05 4.61 -10.72
N ASN A 53 -18.02 5.22 -11.30
CA ASN A 53 -16.71 4.65 -11.59
C ASN A 53 -15.59 5.09 -10.63
N TRP A 54 -15.91 5.77 -9.53
CA TRP A 54 -14.92 6.17 -8.53
C TRP A 54 -15.34 5.85 -7.10
N PHE A 55 -14.32 5.63 -6.29
CA PHE A 55 -14.40 5.42 -4.85
C PHE A 55 -13.53 6.48 -4.17
N ALA A 56 -13.96 6.97 -3.02
CA ALA A 56 -13.12 7.84 -2.21
C ALA A 56 -13.21 7.49 -0.74
N LYS A 57 -12.11 7.73 -0.05
CA LYS A 57 -12.05 7.71 1.41
C LYS A 57 -11.29 8.92 1.93
N ARG A 58 -11.63 9.31 3.15
CA ARG A 58 -10.91 10.36 3.87
C ARG A 58 -10.90 10.11 5.36
N CYS A 59 -9.85 10.56 6.03
CA CYS A 59 -9.81 10.54 7.48
C CYS A 59 -10.85 11.50 8.06
N LEU A 60 -11.29 11.25 9.30
CA LEU A 60 -12.17 12.18 10.00
C LEU A 60 -11.43 13.50 10.29
N ARG A 61 -12.19 14.60 10.28
CA ARG A 61 -11.75 15.88 10.83
C ARG A 61 -11.81 15.80 12.37
N PRO A 62 -11.04 16.61 13.11
CA PRO A 62 -11.14 16.67 14.57
C PRO A 62 -12.56 16.96 15.09
N SER A 63 -13.33 17.77 14.36
CA SER A 63 -14.73 18.07 14.68
C SER A 63 -15.69 16.89 14.42
N GLU A 64 -15.25 15.87 13.70
CA GLU A 64 -16.03 14.67 13.36
C GLU A 64 -15.64 13.46 14.22
N TYR A 65 -14.66 13.60 15.13
CA TYR A 65 -14.23 12.52 16.02
C TYR A 65 -15.36 12.06 16.94
N TRP A 66 -15.45 10.75 17.12
CA TRP A 66 -16.51 10.13 17.89
C TRP A 66 -16.21 10.25 19.38
N THR A 67 -17.26 10.29 20.20
CA THR A 67 -17.15 10.31 21.67
C THR A 67 -17.64 8.99 22.24
N SER A 68 -16.88 8.44 23.18
CA SER A 68 -17.26 7.27 23.99
C SER A 68 -17.41 7.67 25.46
N PRO A 69 -17.97 6.80 26.33
CA PRO A 69 -17.94 7.01 27.78
C PRO A 69 -16.53 7.18 28.37
N ARG A 70 -15.47 6.77 27.65
CA ARG A 70 -14.07 6.92 28.04
C ARG A 70 -13.40 8.18 27.47
N GLY A 71 -14.16 9.03 26.78
CA GLY A 71 -13.66 10.26 26.16
C GLY A 71 -13.66 10.22 24.63
N LEU A 72 -13.01 11.22 24.04
CA LEU A 72 -12.87 11.41 22.60
C LEU A 72 -12.04 10.27 21.99
N ILE A 73 -12.55 9.67 20.91
CA ILE A 73 -11.84 8.66 20.12
C ILE A 73 -11.06 9.41 19.03
N VAL A 74 -9.74 9.45 19.17
CA VAL A 74 -8.84 10.05 18.18
C VAL A 74 -8.27 8.94 17.29
N PRO A 75 -8.56 8.91 15.97
CA PRO A 75 -8.00 7.93 15.05
C PRO A 75 -6.48 8.05 14.98
N ARG A 76 -5.78 6.93 15.17
CA ARG A 76 -4.31 6.88 15.11
C ARG A 76 -3.85 6.91 13.65
N ALA A 77 -2.87 7.78 13.36
CA ALA A 77 -2.26 7.94 12.03
C ALA A 77 -3.27 8.03 10.86
N GLY A 78 -4.45 8.62 11.09
CA GLY A 78 -5.55 8.59 10.11
C GLY A 78 -5.19 9.27 8.78
N LYS A 79 -4.44 10.38 8.86
CA LYS A 79 -3.99 11.14 7.69
C LYS A 79 -2.83 10.44 6.99
N GLU A 80 -1.87 9.96 7.77
CA GLU A 80 -0.64 9.31 7.33
C GLU A 80 -0.95 8.00 6.60
N ARG A 81 -1.91 7.20 7.10
CA ARG A 81 -2.39 5.98 6.44
C ARG A 81 -2.91 6.23 5.03
N ILE A 82 -3.78 7.22 4.86
CA ILE A 82 -4.36 7.52 3.53
C ILE A 82 -3.32 8.16 2.60
N LYS A 83 -2.40 8.98 3.13
CA LYS A 83 -1.24 9.49 2.38
C LYS A 83 -0.35 8.35 1.89
N ASN A 84 -0.08 7.38 2.76
CA ASN A 84 0.76 6.22 2.45
C ASN A 84 0.12 5.34 1.38
N GLU A 85 -1.20 5.13 1.46
CA GLU A 85 -1.93 4.38 0.46
C GLU A 85 -1.89 5.04 -0.92
N ALA A 86 -2.15 6.35 -0.99
CA ALA A 86 -2.09 7.10 -2.25
C ALA A 86 -0.71 6.97 -2.91
N ALA A 87 0.36 7.12 -2.12
CA ALA A 87 1.73 6.94 -2.58
C ALA A 87 2.02 5.50 -3.01
N SER A 88 1.51 4.51 -2.28
CA SER A 88 1.70 3.09 -2.58
C SER A 88 0.99 2.67 -3.87
N LEU A 89 -0.24 3.12 -4.08
CA LEU A 89 -0.97 2.88 -5.33
C LEU A 89 -0.21 3.44 -6.54
N GLN A 90 0.26 4.68 -6.45
CA GLN A 90 1.03 5.31 -7.52
C GLN A 90 2.35 4.57 -7.77
N PHE A 91 3.08 4.23 -6.71
CA PHE A 91 4.34 3.49 -6.80
C PHE A 91 4.16 2.12 -7.46
N ILE A 92 3.14 1.35 -7.08
CA ILE A 92 2.86 0.03 -7.68
C ILE A 92 2.48 0.16 -9.15
N LEU A 93 1.70 1.18 -9.51
CA LEU A 93 1.33 1.45 -10.89
C LEU A 93 2.53 1.82 -11.77
N ASP A 94 3.50 2.56 -11.20
CA ASP A 94 4.69 3.03 -11.94
C ASP A 94 5.76 1.93 -12.07
N GLU A 95 5.92 1.08 -11.05
CA GLU A 95 7.02 0.11 -10.98
C GLU A 95 6.64 -1.32 -11.43
N THR A 96 5.34 -1.61 -11.57
CA THR A 96 4.86 -2.98 -11.81
C THR A 96 3.67 -3.05 -12.77
N ASN A 97 3.26 -4.27 -13.10
CA ASN A 97 1.99 -4.55 -13.78
C ASN A 97 0.93 -5.15 -12.83
N ILE A 98 1.10 -4.99 -11.51
CA ILE A 98 0.12 -5.47 -10.55
C ILE A 98 -1.14 -4.62 -10.71
N PRO A 99 -2.33 -5.24 -10.88
CA PRO A 99 -3.56 -4.50 -11.03
C PRO A 99 -3.89 -3.78 -9.71
N VAL A 100 -3.94 -2.46 -9.75
CA VAL A 100 -4.33 -1.58 -8.64
C VAL A 100 -5.26 -0.48 -9.15
N PRO A 101 -6.14 0.09 -8.30
CA PRO A 101 -6.96 1.23 -8.70
C PRO A 101 -6.12 2.44 -9.07
N LYS A 102 -6.46 3.12 -10.17
CA LYS A 102 -5.83 4.40 -10.52
C LYS A 102 -6.18 5.47 -9.49
N VAL A 103 -5.21 6.31 -9.14
CA VAL A 103 -5.44 7.48 -8.27
C VAL A 103 -5.95 8.64 -9.11
N TYR A 104 -7.15 9.13 -8.81
CA TYR A 104 -7.73 10.32 -9.43
C TYR A 104 -7.50 11.58 -8.61
N GLY A 105 -7.34 11.46 -7.29
CA GLY A 105 -7.11 12.59 -6.40
C GLY A 105 -6.49 12.16 -5.08
N ALA A 106 -5.49 12.89 -4.61
CA ALA A 106 -4.89 12.69 -3.29
C ALA A 106 -4.48 14.05 -2.72
N PHE A 107 -5.26 14.60 -1.80
CA PHE A 107 -5.08 15.99 -1.34
C PHE A 107 -5.60 16.20 0.07
N GLU A 108 -5.08 17.25 0.71
CA GLU A 108 -5.54 17.70 2.02
C GLU A 108 -6.56 18.83 1.85
N LEU A 109 -7.68 18.73 2.56
CA LEU A 109 -8.72 19.75 2.58
C LEU A 109 -9.45 19.76 3.93
N ASP A 110 -9.61 20.93 4.52
CA ASP A 110 -10.29 21.15 5.81
C ASP A 110 -9.79 20.23 6.94
N GLY A 111 -8.47 20.00 6.99
CA GLY A 111 -7.83 19.16 8.00
C GLY A 111 -7.95 17.66 7.78
N ALA A 112 -8.71 17.20 6.78
CA ALA A 112 -8.80 15.80 6.35
C ALA A 112 -7.96 15.55 5.09
N PHE A 113 -7.44 14.34 4.95
CA PHE A 113 -6.79 13.91 3.71
C PHE A 113 -7.71 12.98 2.93
N TRP A 114 -7.90 13.31 1.66
CA TRP A 114 -8.76 12.61 0.73
C TRP A 114 -7.93 11.76 -0.21
N LEU A 115 -8.41 10.55 -0.48
CA LEU A 115 -7.96 9.70 -1.57
C LEU A 115 -9.18 9.33 -2.41
N ILE A 116 -9.11 9.63 -3.71
CA ILE A 116 -10.11 9.33 -4.72
C ILE A 116 -9.44 8.42 -5.75
N THR A 117 -10.03 7.26 -5.99
CA THR A 117 -9.51 6.24 -6.90
C THR A 117 -10.58 5.77 -7.88
N GLU A 118 -10.13 5.05 -8.91
CA GLU A 118 -10.99 4.19 -9.71
C GLU A 118 -11.76 3.22 -8.81
N TYR A 119 -13.07 3.06 -9.08
CA TYR A 119 -13.85 1.97 -8.49
C TYR A 119 -13.76 0.75 -9.40
N ILE A 120 -13.30 -0.36 -8.84
CA ILE A 120 -13.09 -1.60 -9.58
C ILE A 120 -14.30 -2.50 -9.36
N GLU A 121 -15.07 -2.73 -10.43
CA GLU A 121 -16.17 -3.69 -10.40
C GLU A 121 -15.65 -5.13 -10.34
N GLY A 122 -16.19 -5.93 -9.43
CA GLY A 122 -15.83 -7.33 -9.26
C GLY A 122 -16.39 -7.88 -7.95
N VAL A 123 -15.89 -9.03 -7.53
CA VAL A 123 -16.20 -9.65 -6.23
C VAL A 123 -14.92 -9.86 -5.43
N ASP A 124 -15.01 -9.72 -4.12
CA ASP A 124 -13.90 -10.09 -3.23
C ASP A 124 -13.56 -11.57 -3.43
N LEU A 125 -12.27 -11.91 -3.40
CA LEU A 125 -11.81 -13.30 -3.38
C LEU A 125 -12.50 -14.11 -2.25
N ALA A 126 -12.80 -13.46 -1.12
CA ALA A 126 -13.50 -14.08 0.01
C ALA A 126 -14.91 -14.58 -0.34
N LEU A 127 -15.57 -13.98 -1.34
CA LEU A 127 -16.92 -14.32 -1.79
C LEU A 127 -16.92 -15.37 -2.90
N LEU A 128 -15.76 -15.71 -3.47
CA LEU A 128 -15.68 -16.79 -4.45
C LEU A 128 -15.88 -18.15 -3.80
N PRO A 129 -16.63 -19.07 -4.46
CA PRO A 129 -16.66 -20.48 -4.07
C PRO A 129 -15.24 -21.05 -3.95
N LYS A 130 -14.99 -21.90 -2.96
CA LYS A 130 -13.63 -22.39 -2.63
C LYS A 130 -12.94 -23.05 -3.82
N GLU A 131 -13.69 -23.80 -4.61
CA GLU A 131 -13.24 -24.48 -5.83
C GLU A 131 -12.75 -23.52 -6.91
N LYS A 132 -13.18 -22.25 -6.87
CA LYS A 132 -12.76 -21.19 -7.80
C LYS A 132 -11.61 -20.33 -7.27
N GLN A 133 -11.22 -20.47 -6.01
CA GLN A 133 -10.17 -19.63 -5.41
C GLN A 133 -8.76 -20.02 -5.89
N LEU A 134 -8.51 -21.30 -6.15
CA LEU A 134 -7.16 -21.80 -6.43
C LEU A 134 -6.45 -21.11 -7.63
N PRO A 135 -7.10 -20.88 -8.78
CA PRO A 135 -6.48 -20.13 -9.88
C PRO A 135 -6.12 -18.69 -9.50
N VAL A 136 -6.98 -18.02 -8.74
CA VAL A 136 -6.76 -16.64 -8.27
C VAL A 136 -5.57 -16.58 -7.31
N LEU A 137 -5.49 -17.53 -6.38
CA LEU A 137 -4.38 -17.62 -5.42
C LEU A 137 -3.04 -17.80 -6.13
N LYS A 138 -3.00 -18.61 -7.21
CA LYS A 138 -1.80 -18.80 -8.02
C LYS A 138 -1.38 -17.51 -8.75
N GLU A 139 -2.34 -16.74 -9.26
CA GLU A 139 -2.07 -15.44 -9.87
C GLU A 139 -1.54 -14.44 -8.83
N LEU A 140 -2.15 -14.41 -7.65
CA LEU A 140 -1.74 -13.56 -6.54
C LEU A 140 -0.31 -13.87 -6.06
N GLU A 141 0.09 -15.14 -6.04
CA GLU A 141 1.46 -15.55 -5.72
C GLU A 141 2.49 -14.93 -6.67
N GLY A 142 2.20 -14.85 -7.97
CA GLY A 142 3.07 -14.17 -8.94
C GLY A 142 3.17 -12.66 -8.68
N HIS A 143 2.08 -12.01 -8.25
CA HIS A 143 2.13 -10.61 -7.82
C HIS A 143 2.97 -10.43 -6.55
N LEU A 144 2.90 -11.35 -5.60
CA LEU A 144 3.74 -11.33 -4.41
C LEU A 144 5.23 -11.49 -4.73
N GLU A 145 5.58 -12.36 -5.67
CA GLU A 145 6.96 -12.47 -6.16
C GLU A 145 7.45 -11.15 -6.78
N THR A 146 6.57 -10.47 -7.52
CA THR A 146 6.85 -9.14 -8.09
C THR A 146 7.11 -8.12 -6.98
N LEU A 147 6.24 -8.05 -5.96
CA LEU A 147 6.45 -7.16 -4.80
C LEU A 147 7.75 -7.47 -4.05
N GLN A 148 8.07 -8.75 -3.88
CA GLN A 148 9.30 -9.21 -3.21
C GLN A 148 10.58 -8.84 -3.99
N SER A 149 10.46 -8.61 -5.30
CA SER A 149 11.57 -8.18 -6.15
C SER A 149 11.92 -6.70 -5.99
N LEU A 150 10.97 -5.86 -5.56
CA LEU A 150 11.19 -4.44 -5.29
C LEU A 150 11.99 -4.29 -4.01
N LYS A 151 13.16 -3.62 -4.07
CA LYS A 151 14.09 -3.53 -2.93
C LYS A 151 14.36 -2.10 -2.47
N SER A 152 14.43 -1.95 -1.15
CA SER A 152 14.87 -0.71 -0.48
C SER A 152 15.80 -1.03 0.69
N ASN A 153 16.60 -0.05 1.09
CA ASN A 153 17.37 -0.10 2.34
C ASN A 153 16.70 0.68 3.48
N SER A 154 15.54 1.29 3.25
CA SER A 154 14.78 2.04 4.26
C SER A 154 13.44 1.38 4.52
N VAL A 155 13.01 1.35 5.78
CA VAL A 155 11.68 0.88 6.18
C VAL A 155 10.64 1.98 5.96
N GLY A 156 9.46 1.63 5.45
CA GLY A 156 8.33 2.54 5.25
C GLY A 156 7.85 2.60 3.81
N GLY A 157 6.78 3.36 3.58
CA GLY A 157 6.17 3.52 2.26
C GLY A 157 7.02 4.35 1.29
N PRO A 158 6.56 4.51 0.03
CA PRO A 158 7.33 5.17 -1.02
C PRO A 158 7.74 6.61 -0.71
N THR A 159 7.01 7.31 0.17
CA THR A 159 7.30 8.69 0.60
C THR A 159 8.02 8.76 1.95
N GLY A 160 8.45 7.62 2.51
CA GLY A 160 9.10 7.51 3.82
C GLY A 160 8.13 7.51 5.01
N ILE A 161 6.82 7.59 4.78
CA ILE A 161 5.82 7.42 5.85
C ILE A 161 5.89 5.98 6.35
N ILE A 162 6.06 5.80 7.66
CA ILE A 162 6.05 4.48 8.28
C ILE A 162 4.67 4.24 8.89
N VAL A 163 3.92 3.32 8.29
CA VAL A 163 2.64 2.84 8.83
C VAL A 163 2.78 1.36 9.15
N PRO A 164 3.01 0.98 10.43
CA PRO A 164 3.06 -0.42 10.81
C PRO A 164 1.71 -1.12 10.55
N PRO A 165 1.68 -2.40 10.15
CA PRO A 165 0.43 -3.17 10.04
C PRO A 165 -0.44 -3.07 11.29
N TYR A 166 -1.76 -3.12 11.14
CA TYR A 166 -2.69 -2.84 12.23
C TYR A 166 -2.47 -3.75 13.46
N ARG A 167 -2.05 -5.01 13.26
CA ARG A 167 -1.70 -5.94 14.34
C ARG A 167 -0.59 -5.43 15.26
N ILE A 168 0.36 -4.66 14.72
CA ILE A 168 1.38 -3.94 15.51
C ILE A 168 0.76 -2.73 16.19
N THR A 169 -0.03 -1.92 15.46
CA THR A 169 -0.63 -0.70 16.03
C THR A 169 -1.53 -0.99 17.22
N HIS A 170 -2.19 -2.15 17.27
CA HIS A 170 -2.97 -2.57 18.44
C HIS A 170 -2.11 -2.95 19.65
N ALA A 171 -0.86 -3.38 19.43
CA ALA A 171 0.05 -3.85 20.47
C ALA A 171 0.91 -2.73 21.09
N THR A 172 1.05 -1.58 20.43
CA THR A 172 1.85 -0.45 20.94
C THR A 172 1.10 0.88 20.86
N LYS A 173 1.40 1.79 21.78
CA LYS A 173 0.91 3.19 21.75
C LYS A 173 1.81 4.11 20.91
N GLN A 174 2.92 3.59 20.38
CA GLN A 174 3.84 4.37 19.57
C GLN A 174 3.26 4.60 18.17
N ASP A 175 3.07 5.88 17.82
CA ASP A 175 2.53 6.32 16.53
C ASP A 175 3.60 6.90 15.58
N SER A 176 4.80 7.16 16.09
CA SER A 176 5.87 7.77 15.31
C SER A 176 7.11 6.88 15.35
N TRP A 177 7.68 6.65 14.17
CA TRP A 177 8.83 5.77 13.99
C TRP A 177 9.92 6.51 13.23
N ASN A 178 11.08 6.68 13.88
CA ASN A 178 12.31 7.12 13.25
C ASN A 178 13.25 5.92 13.19
N LEU A 179 13.34 5.26 12.03
CA LEU A 179 14.03 3.98 11.88
C LEU A 179 15.36 4.18 11.16
N ARG A 180 16.42 3.56 11.68
CA ARG A 180 17.72 3.52 11.00
C ARG A 180 17.61 2.77 9.68
N PRO A 181 18.16 3.30 8.57
CA PRO A 181 18.24 2.54 7.32
C PRO A 181 19.23 1.39 7.46
N SER A 182 19.01 0.35 6.66
CA SER A 182 19.97 -0.73 6.48
C SER A 182 21.17 -0.30 5.62
N PRO A 183 22.37 -0.86 5.85
CA PRO A 183 23.50 -0.75 4.93
C PRO A 183 23.24 -1.37 3.55
N THR A 184 22.24 -2.25 3.41
CA THR A 184 21.94 -2.97 2.16
C THR A 184 20.46 -2.89 1.79
N LYS A 185 20.13 -3.17 0.52
CA LYS A 185 18.73 -3.19 0.06
C LYS A 185 18.02 -4.50 0.40
N GLU A 186 17.88 -4.78 1.70
CA GLU A 186 17.31 -6.04 2.20
C GLU A 186 15.79 -6.04 2.36
N TYR A 187 15.16 -4.86 2.38
CA TYR A 187 13.71 -4.75 2.54
C TYR A 187 12.99 -4.91 1.20
N VAL A 188 11.83 -5.55 1.26
CA VAL A 188 10.96 -5.82 0.13
C VAL A 188 9.66 -5.07 0.27
N PHE A 189 8.97 -4.81 -0.84
CA PHE A 189 7.66 -4.17 -0.75
C PHE A 189 6.63 -5.17 -0.21
N CYS A 190 5.97 -4.80 0.87
CA CYS A 190 4.91 -5.55 1.54
C CYS A 190 3.61 -4.76 1.45
N HIS A 191 2.49 -5.44 1.26
CA HIS A 191 1.13 -4.92 1.42
C HIS A 191 0.74 -4.84 2.90
N ASN A 192 1.20 -5.80 3.72
CA ASN A 192 0.96 -5.89 5.18
C ASN A 192 -0.50 -6.12 5.65
N ASP A 193 -1.46 -6.09 4.73
CA ASP A 193 -2.88 -6.34 4.98
C ASP A 193 -3.53 -7.14 3.83
N LEU A 194 -2.80 -8.09 3.25
CA LEU A 194 -3.29 -8.86 2.12
C LEU A 194 -4.20 -10.02 2.55
N SER A 195 -5.46 -9.68 2.86
CA SER A 195 -6.54 -10.64 3.09
C SER A 195 -7.34 -10.93 1.81
N GLN A 196 -8.22 -11.93 1.85
CA GLN A 196 -9.12 -12.25 0.73
C GLN A 196 -10.12 -11.12 0.40
N HIS A 197 -10.34 -10.17 1.30
CA HIS A 197 -11.22 -9.02 1.07
C HIS A 197 -10.54 -7.91 0.25
N ASN A 198 -9.20 -7.91 0.21
CA ASN A 198 -8.41 -6.90 -0.47
C ASN A 198 -8.00 -7.31 -1.90
N VAL A 199 -8.60 -8.37 -2.42
CA VAL A 199 -8.37 -8.89 -3.77
C VAL A 199 -9.70 -8.92 -4.52
N ILE A 200 -9.85 -8.04 -5.50
CA ILE A 200 -11.04 -7.93 -6.35
C ILE A 200 -10.84 -8.80 -7.59
N VAL A 201 -11.81 -9.68 -7.85
CA VAL A 201 -11.75 -10.70 -8.88
C VAL A 201 -12.93 -10.56 -9.83
N ASP A 202 -12.68 -10.83 -11.11
CA ASP A 202 -13.75 -11.09 -12.07
C ASP A 202 -14.36 -12.49 -11.83
N PRO A 203 -15.65 -12.61 -11.46
CA PRO A 203 -16.24 -13.90 -11.08
C PRO A 203 -16.39 -14.89 -12.24
N GLU A 204 -16.30 -14.43 -13.49
CA GLU A 204 -16.43 -15.25 -14.70
C GLU A 204 -15.06 -15.77 -15.15
N THR A 205 -14.09 -14.86 -15.28
CA THR A 205 -12.74 -15.18 -15.79
C THR A 205 -11.77 -15.61 -14.69
N LEU A 206 -12.09 -15.35 -13.43
CA LEU A 206 -11.24 -15.57 -12.25
C LEU A 206 -9.91 -14.81 -12.30
N LYS A 207 -9.88 -13.69 -13.03
CA LYS A 207 -8.72 -12.78 -13.09
C LYS A 207 -8.77 -11.74 -11.99
N ILE A 208 -7.62 -11.43 -11.41
CA ILE A 208 -7.48 -10.35 -10.44
C ILE A 208 -7.66 -9.05 -11.21
N LYS A 209 -8.68 -8.28 -10.83
CA LYS A 209 -8.96 -6.96 -11.39
C LYS A 209 -8.30 -5.84 -10.59
N ALA A 210 -8.09 -6.04 -9.29
CA ALA A 210 -7.31 -5.14 -8.46
C ALA A 210 -6.93 -5.77 -7.12
N ILE A 211 -5.78 -5.36 -6.58
CA ILE A 211 -5.44 -5.45 -5.17
C ILE A 211 -5.64 -4.06 -4.56
N ILE A 212 -6.34 -3.97 -3.44
CA ILE A 212 -6.77 -2.70 -2.80
C ILE A 212 -6.33 -2.61 -1.34
N ASP A 213 -6.50 -1.44 -0.75
CA ASP A 213 -6.23 -1.16 0.68
C ASP A 213 -4.75 -1.21 1.08
N TRP A 214 -3.93 -0.44 0.36
CA TRP A 214 -2.47 -0.36 0.53
C TRP A 214 -2.02 0.57 1.66
N GLU A 215 -2.86 0.87 2.65
CA GLU A 215 -2.55 1.88 3.67
C GLU A 215 -1.39 1.48 4.61
N TYR A 216 -1.18 0.18 4.78
CA TYR A 216 -0.09 -0.40 5.56
C TYR A 216 1.12 -0.78 4.71
N ALA A 217 1.10 -0.47 3.41
CA ALA A 217 2.13 -0.92 2.49
C ALA A 217 3.44 -0.15 2.63
N GLY A 218 4.54 -0.80 2.26
CA GLY A 218 5.86 -0.19 2.23
C GLY A 218 6.97 -1.23 2.21
N PHE A 219 8.21 -0.76 2.30
CA PHE A 219 9.38 -1.62 2.38
C PHE A 219 9.60 -2.13 3.80
N TYR A 220 9.60 -3.45 3.97
CA TYR A 220 9.82 -4.15 5.24
C TYR A 220 10.62 -5.45 5.01
N PRO A 221 11.17 -6.10 6.04
CA PRO A 221 11.63 -7.48 5.91
C PRO A 221 10.51 -8.37 5.38
N GLY A 222 10.81 -9.32 4.49
CA GLY A 222 9.78 -10.15 3.85
C GLY A 222 8.89 -10.96 4.81
N PHE A 223 9.33 -11.18 6.06
CA PHE A 223 8.50 -11.84 7.08
C PHE A 223 7.36 -10.96 7.62
N PHE A 224 7.28 -9.68 7.25
CA PHE A 224 6.13 -8.82 7.52
C PHE A 224 4.91 -9.18 6.65
N GLU A 225 5.14 -9.76 5.46
CA GLU A 225 4.05 -10.16 4.57
C GLU A 225 3.47 -11.52 5.00
N GLY A 226 2.36 -11.47 5.72
CA GLY A 226 1.61 -12.66 6.13
C GLY A 226 0.80 -13.23 4.98
N ARG A 227 0.73 -14.57 4.86
CA ARG A 227 -0.07 -15.25 3.83
C ARG A 227 -1.56 -15.33 4.18
N PHE A 228 -2.15 -14.24 4.67
CA PHE A 228 -3.53 -14.24 5.18
C PHE A 228 -4.57 -14.45 4.08
N TYR A 229 -4.25 -14.12 2.83
CA TYR A 229 -5.07 -14.38 1.63
C TYR A 229 -5.37 -15.88 1.39
N THR A 230 -4.64 -16.81 2.02
CA THR A 230 -4.89 -18.25 1.85
C THR A 230 -6.11 -18.76 2.62
N ARG A 231 -6.76 -17.89 3.42
CA ARG A 231 -7.87 -18.30 4.27
C ARG A 231 -8.84 -17.14 4.59
N PRO A 232 -10.11 -17.43 4.95
CA PRO A 232 -11.07 -16.38 5.32
C PRO A 232 -10.77 -15.71 6.66
N GLY A 233 -10.81 -14.38 6.69
CA GLY A 233 -10.65 -13.56 7.89
C GLY A 233 -9.65 -12.43 7.71
N PRO A 234 -9.40 -11.65 8.78
CA PRO A 234 -8.54 -10.48 8.74
C PRO A 234 -7.04 -10.85 8.70
N SER A 235 -6.16 -9.88 8.40
CA SER A 235 -4.70 -10.06 8.32
C SER A 235 -3.98 -10.10 9.67
N ASP A 236 -4.46 -10.98 10.55
CA ASP A 236 -3.93 -11.25 11.89
C ASP A 236 -4.14 -12.72 12.25
N ALA A 237 -3.35 -13.25 13.18
CA ALA A 237 -3.44 -14.64 13.61
C ALA A 237 -4.80 -14.96 14.24
N LEU A 238 -5.41 -16.07 13.83
CA LEU A 238 -6.70 -16.52 14.33
C LEU A 238 -6.60 -17.87 15.05
N GLU A 239 -7.13 -17.91 16.27
CA GLU A 239 -7.17 -19.12 17.10
C GLU A 239 -7.88 -20.29 16.40
N LYS A 240 -8.95 -20.02 15.64
CA LYS A 240 -9.68 -21.04 14.87
C LYS A 240 -8.82 -21.80 13.85
N TYR A 241 -7.68 -21.25 13.45
CA TYR A 241 -6.72 -21.88 12.55
C TYR A 241 -5.43 -22.31 13.27
N ASN A 242 -5.37 -22.20 14.60
CA ASN A 242 -4.20 -22.48 15.43
C ASN A 242 -2.95 -21.71 14.97
N GLU A 243 -3.17 -20.49 14.46
CA GLU A 243 -2.11 -19.59 13.98
C GLU A 243 -1.40 -18.96 15.18
N LYS A 244 -0.06 -18.86 15.11
CA LYS A 244 0.73 -18.10 16.09
C LYS A 244 0.83 -16.66 15.63
N SER A 245 0.54 -15.72 16.52
CA SER A 245 0.73 -14.30 16.25
C SER A 245 2.22 -13.99 16.03
N ASP A 246 2.51 -13.19 15.00
CA ASP A 246 3.83 -12.65 14.69
C ASP A 246 4.05 -11.26 15.32
N THR A 247 3.02 -10.67 15.93
CA THR A 247 2.97 -9.27 16.40
C THR A 247 4.18 -8.88 17.24
N SER A 248 4.57 -9.69 18.24
CA SER A 248 5.74 -9.39 19.09
C SER A 248 7.02 -9.34 18.27
N LYS A 249 7.24 -10.28 17.37
CA LYS A 249 8.43 -10.32 16.49
C LYS A 249 8.49 -9.09 15.58
N LEU A 250 7.35 -8.70 14.99
CA LEU A 250 7.30 -7.52 14.12
C LEU A 250 7.55 -6.23 14.90
N LEU A 251 6.98 -6.11 16.10
CA LEU A 251 7.17 -4.97 16.98
C LEU A 251 8.62 -4.85 17.45
N GLU A 252 9.22 -5.95 17.93
CA GLU A 252 10.63 -6.02 18.33
C GLU A 252 11.58 -5.55 17.21
N PHE A 253 11.28 -5.92 15.96
CA PHE A 253 12.05 -5.45 14.81
C PHE A 253 11.99 -3.93 14.68
N LEU A 254 10.80 -3.32 14.71
CA LEU A 254 10.65 -1.87 14.60
C LEU A 254 11.32 -1.15 15.77
N GLU A 255 11.14 -1.65 17.00
CA GLU A 255 11.76 -1.10 18.20
C GLU A 255 13.30 -1.18 18.15
N SER A 256 13.86 -2.26 17.59
CA SER A 256 15.31 -2.42 17.46
C SER A 256 15.97 -1.38 16.53
N LEU A 257 15.23 -0.93 15.50
CA LEU A 257 15.69 0.07 14.55
C LEU A 257 15.39 1.50 15.00
N HIS A 258 14.43 1.66 15.92
CA HIS A 258 13.98 2.96 16.37
C HIS A 258 15.11 3.75 17.03
N ILE A 259 15.22 5.02 16.65
CA ILE A 259 16.13 5.98 17.27
C ILE A 259 15.28 6.84 18.20
N ASN A 260 15.51 6.70 19.51
CA ASN A 260 14.95 7.62 20.48
C ASN A 260 15.61 8.99 20.24
N SER A 261 14.81 9.95 19.76
CA SER A 261 15.16 11.36 19.68
C SER A 261 15.21 12.01 21.04
#